data_AF-A0A818C307-F1
#
_entry.id   AF-A0A818C307-F1
#
_cell.length_a   1.000
_cell.length_b   1.000
_cell.length_c   1.000
_cell.angle_alpha   90.00
_cell.angle_beta   90.00
_cell.angle_gamma   90.00
#
_symmetry.space_group_name_H-M   'P 1'
#
loop_
_entity.id
_entity.type
_entity.pdbx_description
1 polymer ?
#
loop_
_entity_poly.entity_id
_entity_poly.type
_entity_poly.pdbx_seq_one_letter_code
_entity_poly.pdbx_strand_id
1 'polypeptide(L)'
;MLTWIHWDTESRLFPKTTLCDFTIREFGHPKRSHDYTVPCVLKLNLFHEQMFTFLYFWYAIVISLNIGDFFLWLYAITPQYRLNFIRKRLHSKKYPLTKEINDQSKIITFTNDYLEPDGFFILSLIKENTSDYVAAKIVHRLYTKKFLKRYFNQTIATAIYNNNHSKKDNDSKRHHLCSLIC
;
A
#
# COMPACT_ATOMS: atom_id res chain seq x y z
N MET A 1 -43.72 -15.42 -11.88
CA MET A 1 -42.93 -16.19 -12.87
C MET A 1 -42.19 -15.16 -13.71
N LEU A 2 -40.87 -15.05 -13.50
CA LEU A 2 -40.02 -13.94 -13.94
C LEU A 2 -40.13 -13.73 -15.45
N THR A 3 -40.45 -12.51 -15.87
CA THR A 3 -40.41 -12.07 -17.26
C THR A 3 -38.98 -12.14 -17.75
N TRP A 4 -38.68 -13.13 -18.59
CA TRP A 4 -37.45 -13.18 -19.34
C TRP A 4 -37.43 -11.98 -20.29
N ILE A 5 -36.67 -10.95 -19.92
CA ILE A 5 -36.28 -9.89 -20.85
C ILE A 5 -35.39 -10.58 -21.88
N HIS A 6 -35.92 -10.78 -23.08
CA HIS A 6 -35.11 -11.19 -24.22
C HIS A 6 -34.29 -9.97 -24.63
N TRP A 7 -33.03 -9.91 -24.19
CA TRP A 7 -32.07 -8.86 -24.56
C TRP A 7 -31.60 -9.06 -26.00
N ASP A 8 -32.54 -9.10 -26.96
CA ASP A 8 -32.23 -8.95 -28.39
C ASP A 8 -32.08 -7.46 -28.70
N THR A 9 -31.17 -6.81 -27.97
CA THR A 9 -30.52 -5.64 -28.53
C THR A 9 -29.52 -6.20 -29.52
N GLU A 10 -29.95 -6.48 -30.76
CA GLU A 10 -29.00 -6.63 -31.86
C GLU A 10 -28.15 -5.36 -31.86
N SER A 11 -26.96 -5.47 -31.29
CA SER A 11 -25.99 -4.40 -31.27
C SER A 11 -25.70 -4.10 -32.73
N ARG A 12 -26.18 -2.95 -33.23
CA ARG A 12 -25.97 -2.50 -34.62
C ARG A 12 -24.50 -2.46 -35.03
N LEU A 13 -23.58 -2.48 -34.06
CA LEU A 13 -22.14 -2.57 -34.28
C LEU A 13 -21.62 -4.00 -34.52
N PHE A 14 -22.27 -5.05 -34.00
CA PHE A 14 -21.76 -6.42 -34.05
C PHE A 14 -22.90 -7.47 -34.18
N PRO A 15 -23.39 -7.75 -35.40
CA PRO A 15 -24.45 -8.73 -35.63
C PRO A 15 -23.99 -10.14 -35.24
N LYS A 16 -24.81 -10.86 -34.46
CA LYS A 16 -24.56 -12.26 -34.03
C LYS A 16 -24.81 -13.25 -35.18
N THR A 17 -25.61 -12.83 -36.16
CA THR A 17 -25.93 -13.55 -37.39
C THR A 17 -25.66 -12.64 -38.59
N THR A 18 -24.83 -13.07 -39.53
CA THR A 18 -24.50 -12.35 -40.76
C THR A 18 -25.00 -13.14 -41.97
N LEU A 19 -25.47 -12.46 -43.01
CA LEU A 19 -25.80 -13.11 -44.27
C LEU A 19 -24.51 -13.37 -45.06
N CYS A 20 -24.31 -14.61 -45.53
CA CYS A 20 -23.21 -14.97 -46.40
C CYS A 20 -23.74 -15.38 -47.77
N ASP A 21 -23.19 -14.75 -48.81
CA ASP A 21 -23.52 -15.04 -50.20
C ASP A 21 -22.54 -16.07 -50.76
N PHE A 22 -23.08 -17.19 -51.26
CA PHE A 22 -22.31 -18.22 -51.94
C PHE A 22 -22.77 -18.33 -53.39
N THR A 23 -21.80 -18.33 -54.32
CA THR A 23 -22.06 -18.53 -55.75
C THR A 23 -21.71 -19.98 -56.11
N ILE A 24 -22.72 -20.78 -56.41
CA ILE A 24 -22.51 -22.19 -56.80
C ILE A 24 -22.52 -22.25 -58.33
N ARG A 25 -21.42 -22.75 -58.92
CA ARG A 25 -21.33 -22.98 -60.37
C ARG A 25 -21.76 -24.40 -60.68
N GLU A 26 -22.80 -24.57 -61.49
CA GLU A 26 -23.22 -25.89 -61.97
C GLU A 26 -22.15 -26.47 -62.92
N PHE A 27 -21.73 -27.72 -62.70
CA PHE A 27 -20.78 -28.42 -63.59
C PHE A 27 -21.45 -28.65 -64.96
N GLY A 28 -21.15 -27.77 -65.93
CA GLY A 28 -21.58 -27.90 -67.32
C GLY A 28 -21.97 -26.57 -67.98
N HIS A 29 -22.52 -25.61 -67.23
CA HIS A 29 -23.04 -24.34 -67.78
C HIS A 29 -22.42 -23.13 -67.04
N PRO A 30 -21.16 -22.75 -67.31
CA PRO A 30 -20.43 -21.71 -66.57
C PRO A 30 -21.03 -20.29 -66.68
N LYS A 31 -22.09 -20.10 -67.49
CA LYS A 31 -22.80 -18.83 -67.67
C LYS A 31 -24.05 -18.66 -66.80
N ARG A 32 -24.49 -19.70 -66.06
CA ARG A 32 -25.59 -19.58 -65.08
C ARG A 32 -25.05 -19.85 -63.67
N SER A 33 -24.66 -18.78 -62.97
CA SER A 33 -24.40 -18.82 -61.54
C SER A 33 -25.67 -18.39 -60.80
N HIS A 34 -26.15 -19.23 -59.89
CA HIS A 34 -27.23 -18.88 -58.97
C HIS A 34 -26.63 -18.50 -57.63
N ASP A 35 -27.00 -17.31 -57.16
CA ASP A 35 -26.52 -16.77 -55.89
C ASP A 35 -27.46 -17.22 -54.77
N TYR A 36 -26.90 -17.83 -53.73
CA TYR A 36 -27.64 -18.26 -52.55
C TYR A 36 -27.16 -17.46 -51.33
N THR A 37 -28.10 -16.81 -50.65
CA THR A 37 -27.86 -16.11 -49.39
C THR A 37 -28.32 -16.99 -48.23
N VAL A 38 -27.42 -17.32 -47.30
CA VAL A 38 -27.75 -18.10 -46.09
C VAL A 38 -27.35 -17.35 -44.82
N PRO A 39 -28.11 -17.49 -43.72
CA PRO A 39 -27.71 -16.94 -42.43
C PRO A 39 -26.56 -17.76 -41.84
N CYS A 40 -25.42 -17.10 -41.59
CA CYS A 40 -24.28 -17.65 -40.90
C CYS A 40 -24.14 -17.04 -39.51
N VAL A 41 -23.94 -17.89 -38.50
CA VAL A 41 -23.65 -17.43 -37.14
C VAL A 41 -22.15 -17.20 -37.00
N LEU A 42 -21.75 -15.99 -36.60
CA LEU A 42 -20.35 -15.68 -36.37
C LEU A 42 -19.97 -16.15 -34.97
N LYS A 43 -19.59 -17.43 -34.87
CA LYS A 43 -19.25 -18.10 -33.61
C LYS A 43 -18.18 -17.35 -32.78
N LEU A 44 -17.31 -16.59 -33.45
CA LEU A 44 -16.28 -15.75 -32.81
C LEU A 44 -16.86 -14.55 -32.04
N ASN A 45 -17.91 -13.91 -32.56
CA ASN A 45 -18.53 -12.74 -31.93
C ASN A 45 -19.30 -13.12 -30.65
N LEU A 46 -19.99 -14.26 -30.69
CA LEU A 46 -20.70 -14.79 -29.52
C LEU A 46 -19.74 -15.27 -28.42
N PHE A 47 -18.61 -15.86 -28.80
CA PHE A 47 -17.57 -16.27 -27.86
C PHE A 47 -16.98 -15.07 -27.11
N HIS A 48 -16.74 -13.97 -27.83
CA HIS A 48 -16.26 -12.72 -27.24
C HIS A 48 -17.29 -12.18 -26.22
N GLU A 49 -18.57 -12.12 -26.57
CA GLU A 49 -19.61 -11.67 -25.64
C GLU A 49 -19.59 -12.43 -24.30
N GLN A 50 -19.51 -13.76 -24.32
CA GLN A 50 -19.53 -14.58 -23.11
C GLN A 50 -18.24 -14.48 -22.28
N MET A 51 -17.07 -14.44 -22.93
CA MET A 51 -15.79 -14.34 -22.22
C MET A 51 -15.57 -12.97 -21.58
N PHE A 52 -15.99 -11.90 -22.25
CA PHE A 52 -15.87 -10.54 -21.71
C PHE A 52 -16.81 -10.29 -20.55
N THR A 53 -18.01 -10.88 -20.56
CA THR A 53 -18.91 -10.83 -19.40
C THR A 53 -18.29 -11.52 -18.18
N PHE A 54 -17.67 -12.69 -18.34
CA PHE A 54 -16.97 -13.35 -17.22
C PHE A 54 -15.80 -12.52 -16.70
N LEU A 55 -14.95 -12.04 -17.61
CA LEU A 55 -13.80 -11.19 -17.25
C LEU A 55 -14.24 -9.91 -16.55
N TYR A 56 -15.35 -9.30 -16.95
CA TYR A 56 -15.87 -8.09 -16.30
C TYR A 56 -16.16 -8.31 -14.81
N PHE A 57 -16.88 -9.39 -14.45
CA PHE A 57 -17.14 -9.70 -13.05
C PHE A 57 -15.88 -10.08 -12.28
N TRP A 58 -14.98 -10.84 -12.92
CA TRP A 58 -13.68 -11.17 -12.34
C TRP A 58 -12.86 -9.90 -12.02
N TYR A 59 -12.71 -9.00 -13.00
CA TYR A 59 -12.00 -7.74 -12.82
C TYR A 59 -12.69 -6.84 -11.79
N ALA A 60 -14.02 -6.81 -11.73
CA ALA A 60 -14.75 -6.08 -10.69
C ALA A 60 -14.39 -6.60 -9.29
N ILE A 61 -14.34 -7.92 -9.08
CA ILE A 61 -13.91 -8.53 -7.81
C ILE A 61 -12.46 -8.15 -7.50
N VAL A 62 -11.54 -8.30 -8.47
CA VAL A 62 -10.14 -7.95 -8.29
C VAL A 62 -9.98 -6.47 -7.93
N ILE A 63 -10.68 -5.57 -8.60
CA ILE A 63 -10.67 -4.14 -8.30
C ILE A 63 -11.21 -3.88 -6.89
N SER A 64 -12.33 -4.50 -6.49
CA SER A 64 -12.86 -4.37 -5.13
C SER A 64 -11.88 -4.85 -4.07
N LEU A 65 -11.19 -5.97 -4.29
CA LEU A 65 -10.16 -6.47 -3.37
C LEU A 65 -8.97 -5.51 -3.27
N ASN A 66 -8.49 -4.98 -4.41
CA ASN A 66 -7.39 -4.00 -4.43
C ASN A 66 -7.77 -2.69 -3.73
N ILE A 67 -9.01 -2.22 -3.90
CA ILE A 67 -9.53 -1.06 -3.19
C ILE A 67 -9.55 -1.33 -1.67
N GLY A 68 -9.99 -2.52 -1.27
CA GLY A 68 -9.95 -2.97 0.13
C GLY A 68 -8.54 -2.93 0.72
N ASP A 69 -7.57 -3.52 0.03
CA ASP A 69 -6.16 -3.50 0.44
C ASP A 69 -5.61 -2.07 0.52
N PHE A 70 -5.93 -1.23 -0.46
CA PHE A 70 -5.53 0.17 -0.45
C PHE A 70 -6.04 0.91 0.78
N PHE A 71 -7.31 0.71 1.17
CA PHE A 71 -7.86 1.30 2.40
C PHE A 71 -7.20 0.76 3.67
N LEU A 72 -6.89 -0.54 3.73
CA LEU A 72 -6.16 -1.12 4.86
C LEU A 72 -4.76 -0.51 5.01
N TRP A 73 -4.05 -0.31 3.90
CA TRP A 73 -2.74 0.35 3.89
C TRP A 73 -2.83 1.83 4.25
N LEU A 74 -3.83 2.54 3.73
CA LEU A 74 -4.09 3.94 4.07
C LEU A 74 -4.34 4.10 5.58
N TYR A 75 -5.13 3.20 6.16
CA TYR A 75 -5.36 3.15 7.59
C TYR A 75 -4.09 2.83 8.39
N ALA A 76 -3.25 1.92 7.89
CA ALA A 76 -1.97 1.57 8.51
C ALA A 76 -0.96 2.72 8.55
N ILE A 77 -1.06 3.71 7.66
CA ILE A 77 -0.22 4.93 7.67
C ILE A 77 -0.52 5.82 8.88
N THR A 78 -1.71 5.72 9.46
CA THR A 78 -2.14 6.52 10.61
C THR A 78 -1.13 6.39 11.77
N PRO A 79 -0.66 7.50 12.37
CA PRO A 79 0.37 7.48 13.41
C PRO A 79 -0.04 6.62 14.63
N GLN A 80 -1.33 6.57 14.96
CA GLN A 80 -1.86 5.75 16.04
C GLN A 80 -1.66 4.25 15.81
N TYR A 81 -1.87 3.79 14.56
CA TYR A 81 -1.65 2.39 14.18
C TYR A 81 -0.19 2.02 14.24
N ARG A 82 0.68 2.91 13.76
CA ARG A 82 2.14 2.74 13.78
C ARG A 82 2.67 2.58 15.21
N LEU A 83 2.22 3.46 16.11
CA LEU A 83 2.59 3.40 17.53
C LEU A 83 2.13 2.10 18.19
N ASN A 84 0.88 1.69 17.99
CA ASN A 84 0.36 0.45 18.55
C ASN A 84 1.06 -0.79 17.98
N PHE A 85 1.38 -0.79 16.69
CA PHE A 85 2.10 -1.86 16.01
C PHE A 85 3.49 -2.08 16.62
N ILE A 86 4.24 -1.00 16.85
CA ILE A 86 5.59 -1.04 17.42
C ILE A 86 5.50 -1.38 18.90
N ARG A 87 4.60 -0.74 19.64
CA ARG A 87 4.42 -0.96 21.08
C ARG A 87 4.09 -2.41 21.40
N LYS A 88 3.17 -3.02 20.63
CA LYS A 88 2.80 -4.44 20.78
C LYS A 88 4.01 -5.36 20.56
N ARG A 89 4.86 -5.03 19.58
CA ARG A 89 6.08 -5.80 19.29
C ARG A 89 7.20 -5.52 20.29
N LEU A 90 7.28 -4.33 20.88
CA LEU A 90 8.30 -4.00 21.89
C LEU A 90 7.98 -4.62 23.26
N HIS A 91 6.71 -4.69 23.65
CA HIS A 91 6.26 -5.26 24.93
C HIS A 91 6.13 -6.79 24.95
N SER A 92 6.60 -7.49 23.91
CA SER A 92 6.50 -8.95 23.89
C SER A 92 7.35 -9.56 25.01
N LYS A 93 6.75 -10.44 25.82
CA LYS A 93 7.30 -11.04 27.06
C LYS A 93 8.68 -11.70 26.93
N LYS A 94 9.19 -11.90 25.72
CA LYS A 94 10.42 -12.65 25.41
C LYS A 94 11.69 -11.79 25.46
N TYR A 95 11.57 -10.46 25.44
CA TYR A 95 12.69 -9.52 25.60
C TYR A 95 12.26 -8.37 26.52
N PRO A 96 12.40 -8.52 27.85
CA PRO A 96 12.04 -7.44 28.76
C PRO A 96 12.90 -6.21 28.48
N LEU A 97 12.26 -5.09 28.14
CA LEU A 97 12.90 -3.78 28.21
C LEU A 97 13.15 -3.47 29.69
N THR A 98 14.38 -3.10 30.03
CA THR A 98 14.72 -2.56 31.36
C THR A 98 13.83 -1.35 31.66
N LYS A 99 13.44 -1.12 32.92
CA LYS A 99 12.51 -0.03 33.33
C LYS A 99 12.89 1.36 32.76
N GLU A 100 14.18 1.66 32.61
CA GLU A 100 14.67 2.93 32.03
C GLU A 100 14.41 3.10 30.52
N ILE A 101 14.19 1.98 29.83
CA ILE A 101 14.02 1.88 28.39
C ILE A 101 12.53 1.91 28.01
N ASN A 102 11.63 1.57 28.94
CA ASN A 102 10.18 1.53 28.72
C ASN A 102 9.48 2.91 28.77
N ASP A 103 10.22 3.98 28.53
CA ASP A 103 9.69 5.33 28.56
C ASP A 103 8.85 5.59 27.30
N GLN A 104 7.59 5.96 27.50
CA GLN A 104 6.62 6.18 26.43
C GLN A 104 7.08 7.26 25.46
N SER A 105 7.71 8.30 26.00
CA SER A 105 8.29 9.39 25.21
C SER A 105 9.32 8.87 24.19
N LYS A 106 10.24 8.01 24.63
CA LYS A 106 11.29 7.41 23.77
C LYS A 106 10.72 6.52 22.68
N ILE A 107 9.64 5.77 22.96
CA ILE A 107 8.97 4.92 21.97
C ILE A 107 8.27 5.77 20.90
N ILE A 108 7.65 6.88 21.31
CA ILE A 108 7.01 7.83 20.39
C ILE A 108 8.07 8.49 19.50
N THR A 109 9.15 9.01 20.08
CA THR A 109 10.30 9.59 19.34
C THR A 109 10.91 8.57 18.38
N PHE A 110 11.09 7.30 18.81
CA PHE A 110 11.57 6.24 17.92
C PHE A 110 10.65 6.02 16.73
N THR A 111 9.33 5.99 16.97
CA THR A 111 8.33 5.69 15.93
C THR A 111 8.19 6.82 14.92
N ASN A 112 8.17 8.07 15.40
CA ASN A 112 7.91 9.24 14.56
C ASN A 112 9.19 9.77 13.90
N ASP A 113 10.30 9.90 14.64
CA ASP A 113 11.50 10.61 14.16
C ASP A 113 12.58 9.68 13.61
N TYR A 114 12.66 8.44 14.11
CA TYR A 114 13.71 7.49 13.67
C TYR A 114 13.22 6.48 12.64
N LEU A 115 12.02 5.91 12.86
CA LEU A 115 11.49 4.88 11.96
C LEU A 115 10.79 5.49 10.75
N GLU A 116 10.18 6.67 10.91
CA GLU A 116 9.48 7.39 9.83
C GLU A 116 8.39 6.52 9.13
N PRO A 117 7.57 7.06 8.21
CA PRO A 117 6.60 6.26 7.47
C PRO A 117 7.26 5.14 6.65
N ASP A 118 8.43 5.43 6.07
CA ASP A 118 9.16 4.53 5.18
C ASP A 118 9.72 3.31 5.91
N GLY A 119 10.32 3.50 7.10
CA GLY A 119 10.79 2.39 7.90
C GLY A 119 9.65 1.54 8.44
N PHE A 120 8.51 2.16 8.78
CA PHE A 120 7.30 1.41 9.12
C PHE A 120 6.80 0.55 7.94
N PHE A 121 6.80 1.09 6.72
CA PHE A 121 6.41 0.35 5.51
C PHE A 121 7.30 -0.88 5.30
N ILE A 122 8.62 -0.71 5.38
CA ILE A 122 9.58 -1.82 5.24
C ILE A 122 9.34 -2.88 6.32
N LEU A 123 9.11 -2.48 7.57
CA LEU A 123 8.81 -3.42 8.64
C LEU A 123 7.48 -4.15 8.45
N SER A 124 6.48 -3.48 7.91
CA SER A 124 5.19 -4.09 7.55
C SER A 124 5.37 -5.11 6.42
N LEU A 125 6.15 -4.77 5.39
CA LEU A 125 6.52 -5.67 4.30
C LEU A 125 7.25 -6.92 4.80
N ILE A 126 8.22 -6.74 5.70
CA ILE A 126 8.95 -7.87 6.31
C ILE A 126 7.99 -8.76 7.10
N LYS A 127 7.04 -8.18 7.84
CA LYS A 127 6.05 -8.93 8.62
C LYS A 127 5.15 -9.77 7.70
N GLU A 128 4.67 -9.23 6.58
CA GLU A 128 3.84 -9.97 5.62
C GLU A 128 4.63 -11.08 4.89
N ASN A 129 5.91 -10.86 4.57
CA ASN A 129 6.73 -11.84 3.83
C ASN A 129 7.39 -12.90 4.71
N THR A 130 7.50 -12.68 6.03
CA THR A 130 8.20 -13.59 6.93
C THR A 130 7.28 -14.08 8.04
N SER A 131 7.47 -13.57 9.26
CA SER A 131 6.62 -13.85 10.40
C SER A 131 6.64 -12.67 11.36
N ASP A 132 5.59 -12.57 12.17
CA ASP A 132 5.51 -11.54 13.20
C ASP A 132 6.69 -11.60 14.18
N TYR A 133 7.19 -12.82 14.44
CA TYR A 133 8.34 -13.05 15.31
C TYR A 133 9.64 -12.42 14.77
N VAL A 134 9.92 -12.61 13.47
CA VAL A 134 11.14 -12.06 12.84
C VAL A 134 11.08 -10.53 12.82
N ALA A 135 9.92 -9.97 12.44
CA ALA A 135 9.70 -8.52 12.46
C ALA A 135 9.91 -7.94 13.87
N ALA A 136 9.36 -8.58 14.91
CA ALA A 136 9.50 -8.11 16.29
C ALA A 136 10.97 -8.16 16.79
N LYS A 137 11.72 -9.19 16.40
CA LYS A 137 13.17 -9.29 16.68
C LYS A 137 13.96 -8.16 16.01
N ILE A 138 13.59 -7.77 14.80
CA ILE A 138 14.22 -6.67 14.06
C ILE A 138 13.91 -5.33 14.76
N VAL A 139 12.64 -5.07 15.10
CA VAL A 139 12.24 -3.87 15.87
C VAL A 139 13.08 -3.77 17.15
N HIS A 140 13.17 -4.86 17.92
CA HIS A 140 13.89 -4.86 19.18
C HIS A 140 15.38 -4.55 19.00
N ARG A 141 16.03 -5.13 17.98
CA ARG A 141 17.45 -4.86 17.68
C ARG A 141 17.67 -3.42 17.21
N LEU A 142 16.80 -2.88 16.35
CA LEU A 142 16.86 -1.49 15.91
C LEU A 142 16.75 -0.53 17.09
N TYR A 143 15.77 -0.77 17.95
CA TYR A 143 15.51 0.06 19.10
C TYR A 143 16.67 0.03 20.11
N THR A 144 17.08 -1.15 20.56
CA THR A 144 18.10 -1.29 21.60
C THR A 144 19.51 -0.95 21.12
N LYS A 145 19.92 -1.43 19.92
CA LYS A 145 21.31 -1.28 19.47
C LYS A 145 21.59 0.02 18.71
N LYS A 146 20.62 0.54 17.95
CA LYS A 146 20.82 1.74 17.12
C LYS A 146 20.16 2.98 17.73
N PHE A 147 18.86 2.92 17.98
CA PHE A 147 18.10 4.09 18.43
C PHE A 147 18.57 4.61 19.79
N LEU A 148 18.64 3.75 20.82
CA LEU A 148 19.06 4.19 22.16
C LEU A 148 20.46 4.80 22.14
N LYS A 149 21.41 4.20 21.42
CA LYS A 149 22.78 4.74 21.29
C LYS A 149 22.77 6.14 20.66
N ARG A 150 21.97 6.36 19.61
CA ARG A 150 21.83 7.67 18.98
C ARG A 150 21.14 8.68 19.89
N TYR A 151 20.07 8.27 20.58
CA TYR A 151 19.31 9.10 21.49
C TYR A 151 20.17 9.63 22.65
N PHE A 152 20.95 8.75 23.29
CA PHE A 152 21.88 9.14 24.37
C PHE A 152 22.98 10.10 23.88
N ASN A 153 23.56 9.86 22.70
CA ASN A 153 24.55 10.78 22.15
C ASN A 153 23.95 12.17 21.90
N GLN A 154 22.72 12.23 21.40
CA GLN A 154 22.01 13.48 21.15
C GLN A 154 21.72 14.24 22.46
N THR A 155 21.24 13.56 23.50
CA THR A 155 20.94 14.19 24.80
C THR A 155 22.19 14.66 25.54
N ILE A 156 23.31 13.93 25.42
CA ILE A 156 24.59 14.37 25.98
C ILE A 156 25.08 15.63 25.26
N ALA A 157 24.99 15.67 23.92
CA ALA A 157 25.41 16.85 23.15
C ALA A 157 24.59 18.10 23.50
N THR A 158 23.27 17.99 23.64
CA THR A 158 22.41 19.12 24.03
C THR A 158 22.66 19.56 25.47
N ALA A 159 22.90 18.63 26.40
CA ALA A 159 23.27 18.96 27.77
C ALA A 159 24.60 19.72 27.85
N ILE A 160 25.62 19.31 27.07
CA ILE A 160 26.91 20.00 26.98
C ILE A 160 26.74 21.41 26.39
N TYR A 161 25.95 21.55 25.32
CA TYR A 161 25.68 22.85 24.70
C TYR A 161 24.99 23.81 25.68
N ASN A 162 23.93 23.36 26.36
CA ASN A 162 23.18 24.18 27.32
C ASN A 162 24.04 24.61 28.52
N ASN A 163 24.87 23.72 29.04
CA ASN A 163 25.82 24.06 30.11
C ASN A 163 26.83 25.14 29.66
N ASN A 164 27.36 25.02 28.43
CA ASN A 164 28.28 26.01 27.88
C ASN A 164 27.59 27.37 27.63
N HIS A 165 26.33 27.37 27.19
CA HIS A 165 25.55 28.60 27.00
C HIS A 165 25.27 29.29 28.33
N SER A 166 24.79 28.55 29.33
CA SER A 166 24.54 29.10 30.67
C SER A 166 25.81 29.65 31.32
N LYS A 167 26.96 29.01 31.07
CA LYS A 167 28.26 29.53 31.53
C LYS A 167 28.63 30.86 30.86
N LYS A 168 28.41 31.00 29.55
CA LYS A 168 28.66 32.26 28.82
C LYS A 168 27.74 33.39 29.27
N ASP A 169 26.46 33.11 29.51
CA ASP A 169 25.50 34.12 30.01
C ASP A 169 25.90 34.61 31.41
N ASN A 170 26.36 33.71 32.28
CA ASN A 170 26.83 34.06 33.61
C ASN A 170 28.12 34.89 33.58
N ASP A 171 29.03 34.60 32.64
CA ASP A 171 30.28 35.36 32.48
C ASP A 171 30.01 36.76 31.91
N SER A 172 29.10 36.87 30.94
CA SER A 172 28.66 38.15 30.37
C SER A 172 28.02 39.06 31.44
N LYS A 173 27.15 38.51 32.30
CA LYS A 173 26.56 39.27 33.42
C LYS A 173 27.60 39.76 34.43
N ARG A 174 28.64 38.96 34.71
CA ARG A 174 29.74 39.39 35.60
C ARG A 174 30.53 40.55 35.01
N HIS A 175 30.85 40.50 33.72
CA HIS A 175 31.54 41.61 33.04
C HIS A 175 30.72 42.90 33.04
N HIS A 176 29.41 42.83 32.81
CA HIS A 176 28.53 44.00 32.92
C HIS A 176 28.45 44.57 34.35
N LEU A 177 28.42 43.71 35.37
CA LEU A 177 28.35 44.15 36.76
C LEU A 177 29.64 44.88 37.19
N CYS A 178 30.82 44.40 36.77
CA CYS A 178 32.09 45.09 37.04
C CYS A 178 32.19 46.46 36.37
N SER A 179 31.58 46.65 35.19
CA SER A 179 31.58 47.94 34.49
C SER A 179 30.66 49.00 35.12
N LEU A 180 29.73 48.61 35.99
CA LEU A 180 28.79 49.52 36.68
C LEU A 180 29.28 49.96 38.06
N ILE A 181 30.36 49.34 38.57
CA ILE A 181 30.90 49.57 39.93
C ILE A 181 32.19 50.42 39.89
N CYS A 182 32.69 50.80 38.71
CA CYS A 182 33.76 51.77 38.51
C CYS A 182 33.21 53.07 37.91
#